data_AF-A0A8A6FTR6-F1
#
_entry.id   AF-A0A8A6FTR6-F1
#
_cell.length_a   1.000
_cell.length_b   1.000
_cell.length_c   1.000
_cell.angle_alpha   90.00
_cell.angle_beta   90.00
_cell.angle_gamma   90.00
#
_symmetry.space_group_name_H-M   'P 1'
#
loop_
_entity.id
_entity.type
_entity.pdbx_description
1 polymer ?
#
loop_
_entity_poly.entity_id
_entity_poly.type
_entity_poly.pdbx_seq_one_letter_code
_entity_poly.pdbx_strand_id
1 'polypeptide(L)'
;MSNITLNTPYSGMIILGKRGSGKTTFLNQITGEHPDLFFNMDDRYNHYTNTVIEMAKSNNQFLLASGTILSGEEKNEFIKKGFKILKTVEEAKDFYNNHLNPIKIARKEQEELAEVFTSNPIKKRNRL
;
A
#
# COMPACT_ATOMS: atom_id res chain seq x y z
N MET A 1 -12.53 -2.76 10.48
CA MET A 1 -11.46 -3.40 9.68
C MET A 1 -11.99 -3.56 8.27
N SER A 2 -11.34 -2.92 7.32
CA SER A 2 -11.61 -3.07 5.90
C SER A 2 -11.18 -4.46 5.45
N ASN A 3 -12.02 -5.18 4.70
CA ASN A 3 -11.70 -6.50 4.12
C ASN A 3 -10.92 -6.39 2.79
N ILE A 4 -10.25 -5.25 2.56
CA ILE A 4 -9.59 -4.94 1.30
C ILE A 4 -8.18 -5.51 1.35
N THR A 5 -7.83 -6.33 0.37
CA THR A 5 -6.46 -6.83 0.20
C THR A 5 -5.70 -5.89 -0.70
N LEU A 6 -4.59 -5.32 -0.22
CA LEU A 6 -3.76 -4.44 -1.02
C LEU A 6 -3.06 -5.23 -2.13
N ASN A 7 -3.16 -4.76 -3.38
CA ASN A 7 -2.61 -5.46 -4.54
C ASN A 7 -1.13 -5.10 -4.76
N THR A 8 -0.27 -5.60 -3.87
CA THR A 8 1.15 -5.30 -3.90
C THR A 8 2.01 -6.41 -3.26
N PRO A 9 3.19 -6.73 -3.83
CA PRO A 9 4.12 -7.67 -3.20
C PRO A 9 4.96 -7.04 -2.09
N TYR A 10 4.87 -5.71 -1.91
CA TYR A 10 5.67 -4.99 -0.95
C TYR A 10 4.97 -4.93 0.41
N SER A 11 5.73 -4.98 1.50
CA SER A 11 5.20 -4.80 2.86
C SER A 11 5.05 -3.32 3.23
N GLY A 12 5.74 -2.43 2.52
CA GLY A 12 5.67 -0.99 2.76
C GLY A 12 6.33 -0.18 1.66
N MET A 13 6.24 1.14 1.77
CA MET A 13 6.96 2.08 0.92
C MET A 13 7.74 3.12 1.73
N ILE A 14 8.91 3.49 1.21
CA ILE A 14 9.71 4.61 1.72
C ILE A 14 9.81 5.67 0.64
N ILE A 15 9.36 6.88 0.95
CA ILE A 15 9.45 8.03 0.05
C ILE A 15 10.71 8.81 0.39
N LEU A 16 11.62 8.94 -0.56
CA LEU A 16 12.78 9.82 -0.45
C LEU A 16 12.47 11.16 -1.10
N GLY A 17 13.02 12.24 -0.56
CA GLY A 17 12.88 13.56 -1.15
C GLY A 17 13.35 14.67 -0.23
N LYS A 18 13.54 15.87 -0.78
CA LYS A 18 14.02 17.03 -0.01
C LYS A 18 13.04 17.42 1.10
N ARG A 19 13.52 18.14 2.12
CA ARG A 19 12.66 18.76 3.13
C ARG A 19 11.65 19.68 2.44
N GLY A 20 10.40 19.67 2.89
CA GLY A 20 9.33 20.47 2.29
C GLY A 20 8.73 19.90 1.01
N SER A 21 9.15 18.72 0.53
CA SER A 21 8.61 18.11 -0.69
C SER A 21 7.20 17.53 -0.56
N GLY A 22 6.53 17.69 0.59
CA GLY A 22 5.16 17.20 0.82
C GLY A 22 5.03 15.72 1.23
N LYS A 23 6.13 15.01 1.50
CA LYS A 23 6.11 13.58 1.89
C LYS A 23 5.23 13.32 3.11
N THR A 24 5.52 14.01 4.20
CA THR A 24 4.78 13.87 5.47
C THR A 24 3.31 14.21 5.31
N THR A 25 2.99 15.27 4.54
CA THR A 25 1.61 15.64 4.23
C THR A 25 0.89 14.51 3.50
N PHE A 26 1.54 13.92 2.50
CA PHE A 26 0.96 12.82 1.74
C PHE A 26 0.78 11.56 2.59
N LEU A 27 1.79 11.17 3.39
CA LEU A 27 1.69 10.00 4.29
C LEU A 27 0.60 10.17 5.36
N ASN A 28 0.48 11.37 5.93
CA ASN A 28 -0.57 11.67 6.91
C ASN A 28 -1.96 11.65 6.28
N GLN A 29 -2.09 12.12 5.05
CA GLN A 29 -3.36 12.06 4.32
C GLN A 29 -3.83 10.62 4.16
N ILE A 30 -3.01 9.73 3.59
CA ILE A 30 -3.40 8.33 3.35
C ILE A 30 -3.66 7.56 4.65
N THR A 31 -2.89 7.84 5.71
CA THR A 31 -3.09 7.22 7.03
C THR A 31 -4.35 7.76 7.72
N GLY A 32 -4.69 9.04 7.53
CA GLY A 32 -5.92 9.62 8.05
C GLY A 32 -7.18 9.14 7.32
N GLU A 33 -7.09 8.91 6.02
CA GLU A 33 -8.19 8.38 5.20
C GLU A 33 -8.44 6.89 5.48
N HIS A 34 -7.38 6.10 5.69
CA HIS A 34 -7.47 4.65 5.85
C HIS A 34 -6.52 4.12 6.96
N PRO A 35 -6.77 4.46 8.23
CA PRO A 35 -5.88 4.12 9.36
C PRO A 35 -5.81 2.61 9.66
N ASP A 36 -6.79 1.85 9.20
CA ASP A 36 -6.82 0.39 9.36
C ASP A 36 -6.03 -0.35 8.28
N LEU A 37 -5.70 0.31 7.17
CA LEU A 37 -4.93 -0.27 6.06
C LEU A 37 -3.48 0.20 6.06
N PHE A 38 -3.20 1.39 6.57
CA PHE A 38 -1.87 2.00 6.51
C PHE A 38 -1.32 2.35 7.89
N PHE A 39 -0.02 2.10 8.06
CA PHE A 39 0.70 2.45 9.27
C PHE A 39 1.82 3.43 8.97
N ASN A 40 1.70 4.67 9.48
CA ASN A 40 2.73 5.69 9.33
C ASN A 40 3.86 5.49 10.35
N MET A 41 5.02 5.05 9.85
CA MET A 41 6.22 4.86 10.65
C MET A 41 6.92 6.18 11.01
N ASP A 42 6.61 7.28 10.33
CA ASP A 42 7.22 8.58 10.61
C ASP A 42 6.55 9.31 11.79
N ASP A 43 5.45 8.79 12.32
CA ASP A 43 4.81 9.39 13.48
C ASP A 43 5.68 9.22 14.72
N ARG A 44 5.70 10.24 15.59
CA ARG A 44 6.82 10.64 16.47
C ARG A 44 7.24 9.65 17.57
N TYR A 45 6.81 8.40 17.51
CA TYR A 45 7.05 7.35 18.50
C TYR A 45 7.56 6.02 17.90
N ASN A 46 7.74 5.92 16.58
CA ASN A 46 8.13 4.69 15.90
C ASN A 46 9.59 4.75 15.41
N HIS A 47 10.54 4.15 16.14
CA HIS A 47 11.96 4.14 15.77
C HIS A 47 12.33 3.16 14.63
N TYR A 48 11.49 2.99 13.60
CA TYR A 48 11.66 2.00 12.51
C TYR A 48 12.10 0.60 12.99
N THR A 49 11.69 0.21 14.21
CA THR A 49 12.19 -1.02 14.82
C THR A 49 11.56 -2.23 14.15
N ASN A 50 12.27 -3.36 14.17
CA ASN A 50 11.70 -4.63 13.69
C ASN A 50 10.37 -4.94 14.42
N THR A 51 10.24 -4.58 15.69
CA THR A 51 9.00 -4.73 16.46
C THR A 51 7.83 -3.97 15.84
N VAL A 52 8.03 -2.71 15.45
CA VAL A 52 6.97 -1.91 14.80
C VAL A 52 6.60 -2.51 13.44
N ILE A 53 7.59 -2.99 12.69
CA ILE A 53 7.37 -3.64 11.39
C ILE A 53 6.54 -4.92 11.56
N GLU A 54 6.91 -5.78 12.51
CA GLU A 54 6.19 -7.04 12.74
C GLU A 54 4.77 -6.81 13.31
N MET A 55 4.58 -5.77 14.14
CA MET A 55 3.24 -5.39 14.61
C MET A 55 2.33 -4.92 13.47
N ALA A 56 2.83 -4.05 12.58
CA ALA A 56 2.05 -3.60 11.44
C ALA A 56 1.70 -4.77 10.50
N LYS A 57 2.66 -5.68 10.27
CA LYS A 57 2.42 -6.91 9.50
C LYS A 57 1.36 -7.80 10.16
N SER A 58 1.40 -8.00 11.48
CA SER A 58 0.37 -8.80 12.17
C SER A 58 -1.02 -8.19 12.08
N ASN A 59 -1.09 -6.86 11.91
CA ASN A 59 -2.34 -6.13 11.69
C ASN A 59 -2.74 -6.03 10.21
N ASN A 60 -2.01 -6.67 9.30
CA ASN A 60 -2.17 -6.55 7.84
C ASN A 60 -2.13 -5.10 7.33
N GLN A 61 -1.37 -4.23 8.00
CA GLN A 61 -1.18 -2.84 7.59
C GLN A 61 0.02 -2.69 6.68
N PHE A 62 -0.12 -1.87 5.64
CA PHE A 62 0.98 -1.48 4.77
C PHE A 62 1.77 -0.35 5.39
N LEU A 63 3.09 -0.54 5.47
CA LEU A 63 3.99 0.37 6.17
C LEU A 63 4.36 1.58 5.30
N LEU A 64 4.31 2.77 5.90
CA LEU A 64 4.60 4.03 5.24
C LEU A 64 5.74 4.74 5.97
N ALA A 65 6.75 5.16 5.22
CA ALA A 65 7.87 5.90 5.76
C ALA A 65 8.36 6.98 4.79
N SER A 66 9.04 7.99 5.31
CA SER A 66 9.73 8.99 4.49
C SER A 66 11.10 9.34 5.02
N GLY A 67 11.99 9.71 4.09
CA GLY A 67 13.37 10.07 4.39
C GLY A 67 13.89 11.13 3.42
N THR A 68 15.05 11.70 3.72
CA THR A 68 15.74 12.59 2.77
C THR A 68 16.66 11.80 1.84
N ILE A 69 17.44 10.90 2.43
CA ILE A 69 18.39 10.02 1.76
C ILE A 69 18.49 8.73 2.60
N LEU A 70 18.89 7.64 1.96
CA LEU A 70 19.31 6.41 2.62
C LEU A 70 20.74 6.11 2.16
N SER A 71 21.58 5.64 3.09
CA SER A 71 22.84 5.00 2.75
C SER A 71 22.59 3.73 1.94
N GLY A 72 23.65 3.21 1.30
CA GLY A 72 23.57 1.94 0.56
C GLY A 72 23.16 0.77 1.45
N GLU A 73 23.66 0.73 2.69
CA GLU A 73 23.36 -0.31 3.67
C GLU A 73 21.89 -0.26 4.12
N GLU A 74 21.41 0.91 4.53
CA GLU A 74 19.99 1.10 4.93
C GLU A 74 19.05 0.75 3.79
N LYS A 75 19.36 1.20 2.57
CA LYS A 75 18.55 0.88 1.40
C LYS A 75 18.45 -0.63 1.18
N ASN A 76 19.57 -1.34 1.28
CA ASN A 76 19.59 -2.79 1.11
C ASN A 76 18.82 -3.51 2.23
N GLU A 77 18.91 -3.02 3.46
CA GLU A 77 18.16 -3.57 4.60
C GLU A 77 16.64 -3.42 4.39
N PHE A 78 16.17 -2.23 4.00
CA PHE A 78 14.75 -1.99 3.75
C PHE A 78 14.22 -2.83 2.57
N ILE A 79 15.00 -2.99 1.50
CA ILE A 79 14.64 -3.86 0.38
C ILE A 79 14.49 -5.32 0.87
N LYS A 80 15.41 -5.82 1.68
CA LYS A 80 15.32 -7.17 2.27
C LYS A 80 14.08 -7.33 3.15
N LYS A 81 13.65 -6.26 3.83
CA LYS A 81 12.43 -6.23 4.64
C LYS A 81 11.15 -6.05 3.79
N GLY A 82 11.25 -6.02 2.46
CA GLY A 82 10.10 -5.95 1.55
C GLY A 82 9.60 -4.53 1.24
N PHE A 83 10.40 -3.49 1.50
CA PHE A 83 10.00 -2.11 1.21
C PHE A 83 10.29 -1.71 -0.23
N LYS A 84 9.33 -0.99 -0.82
CA LYS A 84 9.54 -0.25 -2.07
C LYS A 84 10.14 1.12 -1.77
N ILE A 85 11.32 1.41 -2.32
CA ILE A 85 11.96 2.73 -2.20
C ILE A 85 11.57 3.58 -3.42
N LEU A 86 11.00 4.76 -3.16
CA LEU A 86 10.54 5.73 -4.15
C LEU A 86 11.34 7.02 -4.00
N LYS A 87 11.66 7.69 -5.11
CA LYS A 87 12.58 8.83 -5.13
C LYS A 87 11.90 10.18 -5.03
N THR A 88 10.59 10.23 -5.24
CA THR A 88 9.78 11.45 -5.21
C THR A 88 8.39 11.18 -4.62
N VAL A 89 7.69 12.25 -4.24
CA VAL A 89 6.30 12.15 -3.78
C VAL A 89 5.36 11.81 -4.93
N GLU A 90 5.68 12.27 -6.14
CA GLU A 90 4.92 11.98 -7.35
C GLU A 90 4.95 10.48 -7.67
N GLU A 91 6.12 9.84 -7.61
CA GLU A 91 6.24 8.38 -7.74
C GLU A 91 5.40 7.64 -6.68
N ALA A 92 5.35 8.16 -5.46
CA ALA A 92 4.54 7.59 -4.38
C ALA A 92 3.04 7.76 -4.58
N LYS A 93 2.59 8.90 -5.09
CA LYS A 93 1.20 9.13 -5.46
C LYS A 93 0.77 8.20 -6.59
N ASP A 94 1.61 8.03 -7.60
CA ASP A 94 1.33 7.13 -8.72
C ASP A 94 1.25 5.68 -8.24
N PHE A 95 2.19 5.25 -7.41
CA PHE A 95 2.18 3.91 -6.82
C PHE A 95 0.92 3.67 -5.97
N TYR A 96 0.60 4.61 -5.07
CA TYR A 96 -0.63 4.54 -4.26
C TYR A 96 -1.87 4.42 -5.14
N ASN A 97 -2.01 5.31 -6.12
CA ASN A 97 -3.17 5.36 -7.01
C ASN A 97 -3.35 4.11 -7.87
N ASN A 98 -2.30 3.33 -8.10
CA ASN A 98 -2.38 2.16 -8.98
C ASN A 98 -2.46 0.84 -8.19
N HIS A 99 -1.89 0.79 -6.98
CA HIS A 99 -1.70 -0.46 -6.24
C HIS A 99 -2.31 -0.48 -4.84
N LEU A 100 -2.49 0.68 -4.21
CA LEU A 100 -2.86 0.75 -2.79
C LEU A 100 -4.21 1.42 -2.54
N ASN A 101 -4.69 2.25 -3.48
CA ASN A 101 -5.92 3.02 -3.31
C ASN A 101 -7.13 2.07 -3.12
N PRO A 102 -7.75 2.05 -1.92
CA PRO A 102 -8.77 1.06 -1.59
C PRO A 102 -10.02 1.17 -2.46
N ILE A 103 -10.41 2.38 -2.86
CA ILE A 103 -11.59 2.64 -3.72
C ILE A 103 -11.38 2.02 -5.10
N LYS A 104 -10.17 2.17 -5.67
CA LYS A 104 -9.86 1.60 -6.98
C LYS A 104 -9.75 0.08 -6.94
N ILE A 105 -9.19 -0.47 -5.86
CA ILE A 105 -9.10 -1.93 -5.67
C ILE A 105 -10.51 -2.52 -5.58
N ALA A 106 -11.37 -1.98 -4.71
CA ALA A 106 -12.74 -2.45 -4.56
C ALA A 106 -13.54 -2.39 -5.87
N ARG A 107 -13.34 -1.35 -6.68
CA ARG A 107 -13.97 -1.24 -8.00
C ARG A 107 -13.51 -2.33 -8.97
N LYS A 108 -12.20 -2.62 -9.04
CA LYS A 108 -11.67 -3.70 -9.89
C LYS A 108 -12.19 -5.06 -9.45
N GLU A 109 -12.22 -5.33 -8.14
CA GLU A 109 -12.78 -6.58 -7.61
C GLU A 109 -14.25 -6.76 -7.99
N GLN A 110 -15.05 -5.68 -7.98
CA GLN A 110 -16.44 -5.71 -8.45
C GLN A 110 -16.57 -5.96 -9.95
N GLU A 111 -15.73 -5.31 -10.76
CA GLU A 111 -15.70 -5.50 -12.22
C GLU A 111 -15.31 -6.95 -12.59
N GLU A 112 -14.27 -7.51 -11.95
CA GLU A 112 -13.83 -8.90 -12.15
C GLU A 112 -14.92 -9.91 -11.76
N LEU A 113 -15.59 -9.71 -10.61
CA LEU A 113 -16.72 -10.56 -10.22
C LEU A 113 -17.86 -10.51 -11.24
N ALA A 114 -18.20 -9.31 -11.75
CA ALA A 114 -19.24 -9.16 -12.76
C ALA A 114 -18.89 -9.87 -14.08
N GLU A 115 -17.61 -9.85 -14.50
CA GLU A 115 -17.14 -10.61 -15.66
C GLU A 115 -17.26 -12.13 -15.45
N VAL A 116 -16.97 -12.66 -14.26
CA VAL A 116 -17.14 -14.09 -13.95
C VAL A 116 -18.61 -14.50 -14.00
N PHE A 117 -19.53 -13.66 -13.49
CA PHE A 117 -20.96 -13.95 -13.53
C PHE A 117 -21.55 -13.83 -14.94
N THR A 118 -21.03 -12.96 -15.79
CA THR A 118 -21.51 -12.77 -17.17
C THR A 118 -20.90 -13.76 -18.17
N SER A 119 -19.69 -14.28 -17.90
CA SER A 119 -19.00 -15.26 -18.74
C SER A 119 -19.44 -16.71 -18.53
N ASN A 120 -20.32 -17.00 -17.56
CA ASN A 120 -21.00 -18.28 -17.42
C ASN A 120 -22.36 -18.25 -18.12
N PRO A 121 -22.47 -18.56 -19.43
CA PRO A 121 -23.76 -18.74 -20.04
C PRO A 121 -24.39 -19.98 -19.40
N ILE A 122 -25.45 -19.76 -18.62
CA ILE A 122 -26.41 -20.82 -18.27
C ILE A 122 -26.92 -21.37 -19.61
N LYS A 123 -26.32 -22.46 -20.10
CA LYS A 123 -26.86 -23.23 -21.22
C LYS A 123 -28.24 -23.68 -20.78
N LYS A 124 -29.29 -22.96 -21.23
CA LYS A 124 -30.65 -23.49 -21.22
C LYS A 124 -30.60 -24.81 -21.98
N ARG A 125 -30.57 -25.92 -21.23
CA ARG A 125 -30.87 -27.24 -21.77
C ARG A 125 -32.31 -27.14 -22.28
N ASN A 126 -32.47 -26.97 -23.60
CA ASN A 126 -33.75 -27.24 -24.25
C ASN A 126 -34.10 -28.69 -23.90
N ARG A 127 -35.10 -28.86 -23.04
CA ARG A 127 -35.79 -30.14 -22.88
C ARG A 127 -36.77 -30.23 -24.05
N LEU A 128 -36.48 -31.15 -24.95
CA LEU A 128 -37.39 -31.67 -25.97
C LEU A 128 -38.61 -32.31 -25.28
#